data_AF-A0A7C1AMT2-F1
#
_entry.id   AF-A0A7C1AMT2-F1
#
_cell.length_a   1.000
_cell.length_b   1.000
_cell.length_c   1.000
_cell.angle_alpha   90.00
_cell.angle_beta   90.00
_cell.angle_gamma   90.00
#
_symmetry.space_group_name_H-M   'P 1'
#
loop_
_entity.id
_entity.type
_entity.pdbx_description
1 polymer ?
#
loop_
_entity_poly.entity_id
_entity_poly.type
_entity_poly.pdbx_seq_one_letter_code
_entity_poly.pdbx_strand_id
1 'polypeptide(L)'
;MCSRKTAPVRTLLAALAVVLAFLIQLWPAPANASSRIKDLVDFEGIRENQLVGYGLVVGLNGTGDSLRNSPFTRQSLQAMLERLGINTRDADLRTANVAAVMVTANLPPFATQGTRIDISVSALGDSESLQGGTLLVTPLHGADGEVYAVGQGSVAVAGFSAEGEAASITRGVPTVGRISNGAIVEREIIFSLTNLRTLRLALRNPDLTTARRIATAINKFTGLNVAYVRD
;
A
#
# COMPACT_ATOMS: atom_id res chain seq x y z
N MET A 1 -46.18 -47.83 -60.39
CA MET A 1 -45.74 -47.37 -59.05
C MET A 1 -44.33 -46.80 -59.19
N CYS A 2 -44.16 -45.47 -59.16
CA CYS A 2 -42.84 -44.83 -59.25
C CYS A 2 -42.69 -43.91 -58.03
N SER A 3 -41.89 -44.34 -57.06
CA SER A 3 -41.68 -43.68 -55.76
C SER A 3 -40.63 -42.57 -55.90
N ARG A 4 -41.03 -41.31 -55.67
CA ARG A 4 -40.17 -40.13 -55.76
C ARG A 4 -39.17 -40.09 -54.58
N LYS A 5 -37.90 -40.35 -54.88
CA LYS A 5 -36.76 -40.14 -53.97
C LYS A 5 -36.43 -38.64 -53.84
N THR A 6 -37.14 -37.87 -53.01
CA THR A 6 -36.82 -36.45 -52.72
C THR A 6 -36.37 -36.19 -51.27
N ALA A 7 -36.22 -37.25 -50.46
CA ALA A 7 -35.83 -37.15 -49.05
C ALA A 7 -34.41 -36.59 -48.77
N PRO A 8 -33.32 -36.92 -49.50
CA PRO A 8 -31.96 -36.59 -49.05
C PRO A 8 -31.59 -35.11 -49.26
N VAL A 9 -32.22 -34.43 -50.22
CA VAL A 9 -31.94 -33.01 -50.51
C VAL A 9 -32.53 -32.09 -49.43
N ARG A 10 -33.70 -32.44 -48.89
CA ARG A 10 -34.35 -31.69 -47.80
C ARG A 10 -33.58 -31.81 -46.48
N THR A 11 -33.04 -32.98 -46.17
CA THR A 11 -32.21 -33.19 -44.96
C THR A 11 -30.86 -32.48 -45.05
N LEU A 12 -30.25 -32.42 -46.25
CA LEU A 12 -29.02 -31.65 -46.48
C LEU A 12 -29.22 -30.14 -46.34
N LEU A 13 -30.32 -29.60 -46.89
CA LEU A 13 -30.66 -28.19 -46.74
C LEU A 13 -30.98 -27.83 -45.28
N ALA A 14 -31.66 -28.71 -44.54
CA ALA A 14 -31.93 -28.52 -43.12
C ALA A 14 -30.63 -28.55 -42.28
N ALA A 15 -29.72 -29.49 -42.56
CA ALA A 15 -28.42 -29.56 -41.88
C ALA A 15 -27.56 -28.32 -42.19
N LEU A 16 -27.54 -27.85 -43.44
CA LEU A 16 -26.83 -26.63 -43.82
C LEU A 16 -27.42 -25.41 -43.12
N ALA A 17 -28.75 -25.30 -43.01
CA ALA A 17 -29.42 -24.22 -42.30
C ALA A 17 -29.10 -24.23 -40.79
N VAL A 18 -29.01 -25.40 -40.17
CA VAL A 18 -28.61 -25.55 -38.76
C VAL A 18 -27.15 -25.15 -38.56
N VAL A 19 -26.25 -25.58 -39.44
CA VAL A 19 -24.83 -25.19 -39.40
C VAL A 19 -24.67 -23.68 -39.62
N LEU A 20 -25.41 -23.09 -40.56
CA LEU A 20 -25.38 -21.65 -40.80
C LEU A 20 -25.95 -20.86 -39.61
N ALA A 21 -27.03 -21.33 -38.98
CA ALA A 21 -27.57 -20.74 -37.76
C ALA A 21 -26.59 -20.84 -36.58
N PHE A 22 -25.85 -21.95 -36.47
CA PHE A 22 -24.83 -22.13 -35.44
C PHE A 22 -23.59 -21.26 -35.69
N LEU A 23 -23.21 -21.03 -36.97
CA LEU A 23 -22.14 -20.13 -37.36
C LEU A 23 -22.47 -18.65 -37.06
N ILE A 24 -23.73 -18.26 -37.17
CA ILE A 24 -24.19 -16.89 -36.83
C ILE A 24 -24.10 -16.63 -35.31
N GLN A 25 -24.26 -17.66 -34.47
CA GLN A 25 -24.14 -17.57 -33.01
C GLN A 25 -22.68 -17.43 -32.53
N LEU A 26 -21.71 -17.74 -33.40
CA LEU A 26 -20.28 -17.61 -33.10
C LEU A 26 -19.71 -16.23 -33.45
N TRP A 27 -20.55 -15.27 -33.87
CA TRP A 27 -20.09 -13.90 -34.10
C TRP A 27 -19.68 -13.28 -32.76
N PRO A 28 -18.40 -12.88 -32.57
CA PRO A 28 -18.01 -12.22 -31.35
C PRO A 28 -18.80 -10.91 -31.26
N ALA A 29 -19.66 -10.82 -30.25
CA ALA A 29 -20.32 -9.56 -29.92
C ALA A 29 -19.23 -8.52 -29.61
N PRO A 30 -19.38 -7.25 -30.07
CA PRO A 30 -18.44 -6.22 -29.70
C PRO A 30 -18.41 -6.12 -28.18
N ALA A 31 -17.28 -6.46 -27.57
CA ALA A 31 -17.07 -6.28 -26.15
C ALA A 31 -17.09 -4.77 -25.87
N ASN A 32 -18.20 -4.27 -25.32
CA ASN A 32 -18.34 -2.89 -24.90
C ASN A 32 -17.50 -2.70 -23.62
N ALA A 33 -16.19 -2.54 -23.79
CA ALA A 33 -15.31 -2.11 -22.72
C ALA A 33 -15.56 -0.61 -22.44
N SER A 34 -16.57 -0.32 -21.62
CA SER A 34 -16.78 1.03 -21.11
C SER A 34 -15.64 1.37 -20.17
N SER A 35 -14.67 2.15 -20.65
CA SER A 35 -13.62 2.70 -19.79
C SER A 35 -14.21 3.81 -18.93
N ARG A 36 -14.05 3.71 -17.61
CA ARG A 36 -14.55 4.73 -16.67
C ARG A 36 -13.47 5.78 -16.49
N ILE A 37 -13.87 7.06 -16.44
CA ILE A 37 -12.92 8.17 -16.24
C ILE A 37 -12.06 7.94 -14.99
N LYS A 38 -12.67 7.47 -13.88
CA LYS A 38 -11.96 7.17 -12.63
C LYS A 38 -10.86 6.10 -12.74
N ASP A 39 -10.89 5.28 -13.78
CA ASP A 39 -9.87 4.24 -14.01
C ASP A 39 -8.69 4.78 -14.83
N LEU A 40 -8.88 5.93 -15.51
CA LEU A 40 -7.91 6.57 -16.40
C LEU A 40 -7.20 7.78 -15.77
N VAL A 41 -7.79 8.36 -14.73
CA VAL A 41 -7.32 9.62 -14.15
C VAL A 41 -7.10 9.51 -12.65
N ASP A 42 -6.14 10.30 -12.17
CA ASP A 42 -5.96 10.63 -10.77
C ASP A 42 -6.34 12.11 -10.55
N PHE A 43 -6.78 12.42 -9.34
CA PHE A 43 -7.18 13.78 -8.99
C PHE A 43 -6.00 14.50 -8.35
N GLU A 44 -5.66 15.67 -8.88
CA GLU A 44 -4.60 16.49 -8.31
C GLU A 44 -4.95 16.90 -6.87
N GLY A 45 -4.00 16.70 -5.96
CA GLY A 45 -4.19 16.95 -4.53
C GLY A 45 -4.67 15.74 -3.72
N ILE A 46 -5.17 14.67 -4.37
CA ILE A 46 -5.47 13.39 -3.71
C ILE A 46 -4.24 12.50 -3.82
N ARG A 47 -3.45 12.44 -2.75
CA ARG A 47 -2.23 11.62 -2.68
C ARG A 47 -2.09 10.90 -1.35
N GLU A 48 -1.35 9.81 -1.36
CA GLU A 48 -0.84 9.21 -0.12
C GLU A 48 0.22 10.13 0.49
N ASN A 49 0.30 10.13 1.82
CA ASN A 49 1.31 10.90 2.55
C ASN A 49 2.21 9.93 3.31
N GLN A 50 3.51 10.07 3.08
CA GLN A 50 4.50 9.24 3.76
C GLN A 50 4.66 9.75 5.18
N LEU A 51 4.59 8.82 6.13
CA LEU A 51 4.85 9.08 7.53
C LEU A 51 6.14 8.38 7.94
N VAL A 52 6.89 9.05 8.81
CA VAL A 52 8.15 8.53 9.36
C VAL A 52 8.14 8.68 10.87
N GLY A 53 8.67 7.69 11.57
CA GLY A 53 8.81 7.70 13.02
C GLY A 53 10.12 7.08 13.45
N TYR A 54 10.62 7.55 14.58
CA TYR A 54 11.75 6.94 15.27
C TYR A 54 11.21 6.19 16.49
N GLY A 55 11.49 4.89 16.55
CA GLY A 55 10.93 4.00 17.55
C GLY A 55 11.98 3.10 18.20
N LEU A 56 11.51 2.32 19.18
CA LEU A 56 12.29 1.27 19.84
C LEU A 56 11.56 -0.06 19.68
N VAL A 57 12.27 -1.08 19.23
CA VAL A 57 11.83 -2.48 19.27
C VAL A 57 12.48 -3.14 20.47
N VAL A 58 11.67 -3.80 21.30
CA VAL A 58 12.12 -4.49 22.52
C VAL A 58 11.78 -5.98 22.46
N GLY A 59 12.38 -6.77 23.35
CA GLY A 59 12.13 -8.21 23.43
C GLY A 59 12.93 -9.02 22.41
N LEU A 60 13.99 -8.43 21.85
CA LEU A 60 14.94 -9.14 20.99
C LEU A 60 15.78 -10.11 21.83
N ASN A 61 16.20 -11.22 21.22
CA ASN A 61 16.95 -12.28 21.91
C ASN A 61 18.47 -12.08 21.76
N GLY A 62 18.98 -10.97 22.28
CA GLY A 62 20.40 -10.63 22.16
C GLY A 62 20.84 -10.07 20.79
N THR A 63 19.91 -9.94 19.84
CA THR A 63 20.16 -9.46 18.46
C THR A 63 19.88 -7.96 18.27
N GLY A 64 19.65 -7.22 19.36
CA GLY A 64 19.45 -5.77 19.37
C GLY A 64 20.76 -5.00 19.16
N ASP A 65 20.72 -3.69 19.40
CA ASP A 65 21.87 -2.83 19.13
C ASP A 65 22.97 -2.98 20.19
N SER A 66 24.22 -2.85 19.75
CA SER A 66 25.36 -2.86 20.67
C SER A 66 25.56 -1.48 21.30
N LEU A 67 25.93 -1.48 22.59
CA LEU A 67 26.21 -0.28 23.38
C LEU A 67 27.35 0.58 22.81
N ARG A 68 28.25 -0.02 22.03
CA ARG A 68 29.45 0.63 21.48
C ARG A 68 29.17 1.37 20.19
N ASN A 69 28.30 0.83 19.33
CA ASN A 69 28.07 1.38 17.99
C ASN A 69 26.77 2.21 17.89
N SER A 70 25.85 2.03 18.84
CA SER A 70 24.52 2.64 18.78
C SER A 70 24.23 3.52 20.01
N PRO A 71 24.91 4.68 20.18
CA PRO A 71 24.71 5.55 21.33
C PRO A 71 23.27 6.10 21.42
N PHE A 72 22.60 6.27 20.27
CA PHE A 72 21.22 6.74 20.18
C PHE A 72 20.23 5.74 20.82
N THR A 73 20.43 4.44 20.69
CA THR A 73 19.52 3.43 21.27
C THR A 73 19.51 3.52 22.80
N ARG A 74 20.69 3.71 23.41
CA ARG A 74 20.81 3.93 24.86
C ARG A 74 20.09 5.21 25.28
N GLN A 75 20.35 6.32 24.59
CA GLN A 75 19.75 7.62 24.92
C GLN A 75 18.23 7.59 24.79
N SER A 76 17.71 6.97 23.73
CA SER A 76 16.28 6.83 23.51
C SER A 76 15.61 5.95 24.56
N LEU A 77 16.24 4.84 24.95
CA LEU A 77 15.76 3.99 26.04
C LEU A 77 15.77 4.75 27.39
N GLN A 78 16.83 5.50 27.69
CA GLN A 78 16.91 6.33 28.89
C GLN A 78 15.79 7.38 28.91
N ALA A 79 15.65 8.16 27.85
CA ALA A 79 14.62 9.19 27.74
C ALA A 79 13.21 8.59 27.87
N MET A 80 12.97 7.40 27.31
CA MET A 80 11.68 6.71 27.47
C MET A 80 11.44 6.31 28.93
N LEU A 81 12.41 5.67 29.58
CA LEU A 81 12.29 5.23 30.98
C LEU A 81 12.11 6.43 31.92
N GLU A 82 12.84 7.52 31.70
CA GLU A 82 12.70 8.77 32.45
C GLU A 82 11.30 9.39 32.29
N ARG A 83 10.74 9.38 31.07
CA ARG A 83 9.34 9.81 30.82
C ARG A 83 8.32 8.96 31.56
N LEU A 84 8.63 7.70 31.84
CA LEU A 84 7.82 6.80 32.65
C LEU A 84 8.10 6.92 34.16
N GLY A 85 8.92 7.89 34.58
CA GLY A 85 9.27 8.12 35.98
C GLY A 85 10.30 7.16 36.55
N ILE A 86 10.99 6.39 35.70
CA ILE A 86 12.02 5.43 36.10
C ILE A 86 13.37 6.15 36.12
N ASN A 87 14.09 6.06 37.25
CA ASN A 87 15.42 6.64 37.39
C ASN A 87 16.49 5.71 36.78
N THR A 88 17.20 6.20 35.77
CA THR A 88 18.19 5.45 34.98
C THR A 88 19.64 5.82 35.30
N ARG A 89 19.89 6.71 36.28
CA ARG A 89 21.21 7.32 36.55
C ARG A 89 22.34 6.33 36.80
N ASP A 90 22.04 5.12 37.29
CA ASP A 90 23.01 4.06 37.57
C ASP A 90 22.61 2.70 36.95
N ALA A 91 21.67 2.68 36.01
CA ALA A 91 21.19 1.45 35.41
C ALA A 91 22.14 0.96 34.30
N ASP A 92 22.69 -0.25 34.44
CA ASP A 92 23.40 -0.94 33.35
C ASP A 92 22.39 -1.44 32.30
N LEU A 93 22.04 -0.54 31.39
CA LEU A 93 21.07 -0.81 30.32
C LEU A 93 21.72 -1.71 29.26
N ARG A 94 21.35 -2.99 29.27
CA ARG A 94 21.73 -3.93 28.22
C ARG A 94 20.89 -3.69 26.96
N THR A 95 21.46 -2.99 25.98
CA THR A 95 20.77 -2.71 24.71
C THR A 95 20.70 -3.90 23.77
N ALA A 96 21.38 -5.02 24.06
CA ALA A 96 21.33 -6.21 23.20
C ALA A 96 19.92 -6.80 23.00
N ASN A 97 18.93 -6.40 23.81
CA ASN A 97 17.53 -6.82 23.66
C ASN A 97 16.62 -5.70 23.11
N VAL A 98 17.21 -4.59 22.67
CA VAL A 98 16.54 -3.38 22.19
C VAL A 98 17.20 -2.89 20.92
N ALA A 99 16.41 -2.58 19.90
CA ALA A 99 16.90 -1.93 18.68
C ALA A 99 16.21 -0.60 18.49
N ALA A 100 16.97 0.43 18.14
CA ALA A 100 16.41 1.66 17.58
C ALA A 100 16.05 1.42 16.12
N VAL A 101 14.85 1.85 15.76
CA VAL A 101 14.26 1.55 14.46
C VAL A 101 13.67 2.79 13.82
N MET A 102 13.70 2.80 12.49
CA MET A 102 12.90 3.71 11.69
C MET A 102 11.60 2.99 11.34
N VAL A 103 10.49 3.69 11.54
CA VAL A 103 9.16 3.21 11.19
C VAL A 103 8.64 4.06 10.06
N THR A 104 8.18 3.43 8.98
CA THR A 104 7.58 4.13 7.84
C THR A 104 6.18 3.60 7.58
N ALA A 105 5.30 4.50 7.13
CA ALA A 105 3.93 4.16 6.78
C ALA A 105 3.46 5.04 5.62
N ASN A 106 2.52 4.54 4.83
CA ASN A 106 1.80 5.35 3.86
C ASN A 106 0.41 5.62 4.42
N LEU A 107 0.08 6.89 4.66
CA LEU A 107 -1.25 7.33 5.04
C LEU A 107 -2.10 7.49 3.78
N PRO A 108 -3.14 6.65 3.58
CA PRO A 108 -4.01 6.78 2.43
C PRO A 108 -4.75 8.12 2.43
N PRO A 109 -5.06 8.67 1.24
CA PRO A 109 -5.95 9.83 1.18
C PRO A 109 -7.30 9.48 1.79
N PHE A 110 -7.92 10.43 2.49
CA PHE A 110 -9.22 10.27 3.17
C PHE A 110 -9.25 9.22 4.29
N ALA A 111 -8.10 8.77 4.78
CA ALA A 111 -8.05 7.96 5.99
C ALA A 111 -8.63 8.78 7.17
N THR A 112 -9.62 8.20 7.84
CA THR A 112 -10.30 8.83 8.98
C THR A 112 -9.62 8.45 10.28
N GLN A 113 -9.86 9.23 11.34
CA GLN A 113 -9.35 8.91 12.66
C GLN A 113 -9.80 7.51 13.09
N GLY A 114 -8.89 6.72 13.67
CA GLY A 114 -9.12 5.32 14.05
C GLY A 114 -8.86 4.30 12.94
N THR A 115 -8.64 4.75 11.69
CA THR A 115 -8.22 3.86 10.60
C THR A 115 -6.90 3.19 10.95
N ARG A 116 -6.78 1.89 10.65
CA ARG A 116 -5.53 1.15 10.80
C ARG A 116 -4.75 1.12 9.50
N ILE A 117 -3.44 1.30 9.59
CA ILE A 117 -2.53 1.24 8.44
C ILE A 117 -1.35 0.32 8.76
N ASP A 118 -0.80 -0.29 7.70
CA ASP A 118 0.41 -1.09 7.77
C ASP A 118 1.63 -0.20 8.00
N ILE A 119 2.60 -0.73 8.75
CA ILE A 119 3.88 -0.05 8.99
C ILE A 119 5.04 -0.98 8.69
N SER A 120 6.09 -0.41 8.13
CA SER A 120 7.39 -1.07 7.95
C SER A 120 8.34 -0.61 9.05
N VAL A 121 9.13 -1.52 9.58
CA VAL A 121 10.07 -1.28 10.67
C VAL A 121 11.45 -1.74 10.21
N SER A 122 12.44 -0.86 10.30
CA SER A 122 13.81 -1.15 9.87
C SER A 122 14.78 -0.77 10.98
N ALA A 123 15.74 -1.63 11.28
CA ALA A 123 16.81 -1.30 12.22
C ALA A 123 17.59 -0.07 11.74
N LEU A 124 17.87 0.87 12.65
CA LEU A 124 18.72 2.04 12.41
C LEU A 124 20.16 1.82 12.84
N GLY A 125 20.37 0.98 13.85
CA GLY A 125 21.69 0.64 14.38
C GLY A 125 22.27 -0.63 13.81
N ASP A 126 23.00 -1.32 14.67
CA ASP A 126 23.74 -2.53 14.37
C ASP A 126 23.04 -3.81 14.84
N SER A 127 21.74 -3.74 15.14
CA SER A 127 20.90 -4.91 15.40
C SER A 127 21.02 -5.95 14.27
N GLU A 128 21.29 -7.20 14.67
CA GLU A 128 21.44 -8.35 13.77
C GLU A 128 20.08 -8.88 13.27
N SER A 129 19.03 -8.73 14.08
CA SER A 129 17.69 -9.20 13.75
C SER A 129 16.62 -8.52 14.60
N LEU A 130 15.50 -8.18 13.95
CA LEU A 130 14.27 -7.69 14.61
C LEU A 130 13.28 -8.82 14.95
N GLN A 131 13.64 -10.08 14.68
CA GLN A 131 12.77 -11.22 14.85
C GLN A 131 12.34 -11.39 16.33
N GLY A 132 11.04 -11.59 16.54
CA GLY A 132 10.47 -11.75 17.89
C GLY A 132 10.32 -10.44 18.66
N GLY A 133 10.78 -9.32 18.10
CA GLY A 133 10.68 -8.01 18.71
C GLY A 133 9.27 -7.42 18.68
N THR A 134 9.01 -6.51 19.60
CA THR A 134 7.79 -5.69 19.66
C THR A 134 8.16 -4.22 19.54
N LEU A 135 7.60 -3.54 18.54
CA LEU A 135 7.67 -2.09 18.41
C LEU A 135 6.84 -1.43 19.51
N LEU A 136 7.50 -0.57 20.28
CA LEU A 136 6.87 0.28 21.26
C LEU A 136 6.12 1.44 20.59
N VAL A 137 5.16 2.01 21.32
CA VAL A 137 4.32 3.13 20.85
C VAL A 137 5.19 4.22 20.24
N THR A 138 5.07 4.40 18.92
CA THR A 138 5.93 5.26 18.11
C THR A 138 5.06 6.25 17.32
N PRO A 139 5.18 7.57 17.55
CA PRO A 139 4.50 8.56 16.74
C PRO A 139 5.08 8.60 15.33
N LEU A 140 4.21 8.71 14.33
CA LEU A 140 4.56 8.80 12.91
C LEU A 140 4.21 10.20 12.41
N HIS A 141 5.24 10.90 11.98
CA HIS A 141 5.19 12.29 11.56
C HIS A 141 5.08 12.42 10.04
N GLY A 142 4.28 13.39 9.59
CA GLY A 142 4.28 13.83 8.20
C GLY A 142 5.46 14.74 7.88
N ALA A 143 5.55 15.17 6.62
CA ALA A 143 6.58 16.11 6.16
C ALA A 143 6.47 17.52 6.78
N ASP A 144 5.33 17.85 7.38
CA ASP A 144 5.06 19.07 8.13
C ASP A 144 5.50 18.98 9.61
N GLY A 145 5.97 17.81 10.06
CA GLY A 145 6.39 17.56 11.44
C GLY A 145 5.25 17.18 12.38
N GLU A 146 4.00 17.18 11.92
CA GLU A 146 2.85 16.84 12.74
C GLU A 146 2.63 15.33 12.84
N VAL A 147 2.12 14.86 13.98
CA VAL A 147 1.82 13.42 14.18
C VAL A 147 0.47 13.10 13.55
N TYR A 148 0.48 12.18 12.59
CA TYR A 148 -0.74 11.72 11.90
C TYR A 148 -1.19 10.33 12.34
N ALA A 149 -0.25 9.49 12.76
CA ALA A 149 -0.55 8.14 13.20
C ALA A 149 0.38 7.71 14.34
N VAL A 150 -0.05 6.71 15.09
CA VAL A 150 0.74 6.09 16.17
C VAL A 150 0.85 4.60 15.90
N GLY A 151 2.09 4.12 15.76
CA GLY A 151 2.42 2.73 15.47
C GLY A 151 2.85 1.94 16.70
N GLN A 152 2.45 0.67 16.79
CA GLN A 152 2.93 -0.29 17.78
C GLN A 152 2.66 -1.74 17.34
N GLY A 153 3.33 -2.70 17.95
CA GLY A 153 2.97 -4.12 17.84
C GLY A 153 4.14 -5.05 17.54
N SER A 154 3.84 -6.34 17.41
CA SER A 154 4.84 -7.38 17.13
C SER A 154 5.38 -7.27 15.70
N VAL A 155 6.70 -7.28 15.56
CA VAL A 155 7.38 -7.18 14.26
C VAL A 155 7.43 -8.55 13.58
N ALA A 156 6.85 -8.65 12.38
CA ALA A 156 6.98 -9.82 11.53
C ALA A 156 8.14 -9.62 10.54
N VAL A 157 9.17 -10.46 10.61
CA VAL A 157 10.37 -10.40 9.76
C VAL A 157 10.29 -11.47 8.68
N ALA A 158 10.66 -11.13 7.44
CA ALA A 158 10.59 -12.03 6.28
C ALA A 158 11.86 -12.86 6.05
N GLY A 159 12.88 -12.69 6.89
CA GLY A 159 14.15 -13.41 6.84
C GLY A 159 14.54 -14.03 8.17
N PHE A 160 15.40 -15.04 8.11
CA PHE A 160 16.00 -15.67 9.29
C PHE A 160 17.48 -15.93 9.02
N SER A 161 18.30 -15.79 10.07
CA SER A 161 19.69 -16.24 10.11
C SER A 161 19.75 -17.47 11.00
N ALA A 162 20.42 -18.52 10.52
CA ALA A 162 20.72 -19.71 11.30
C ALA A 162 22.22 -20.00 11.19
N GLU A 163 22.86 -20.15 12.33
CA GLU A 163 24.30 -20.42 12.43
C GLU A 163 24.51 -21.83 12.99
N GLY A 164 25.34 -22.63 12.30
CA GLY A 164 25.82 -23.93 12.75
C GLY A 164 27.35 -23.96 12.78
N GLU A 165 27.92 -25.00 13.41
CA GLU A 165 29.35 -25.14 13.73
C GLU A 165 30.33 -24.94 12.54
N ALA A 166 29.85 -25.07 11.29
CA ALA A 166 30.64 -24.86 10.08
C ALA A 166 29.90 -24.09 8.95
N ALA A 167 28.69 -23.56 9.19
CA ALA A 167 27.94 -22.85 8.17
C ALA A 167 26.90 -21.87 8.75
N SER A 168 26.89 -20.64 8.23
CA SER A 168 25.81 -19.67 8.44
C SER A 168 24.91 -19.60 7.21
N ILE A 169 23.59 -19.74 7.39
CA ILE A 169 22.59 -19.54 6.34
C ILE A 169 21.75 -18.33 6.71
N THR A 170 21.82 -17.28 5.89
CA THR A 170 20.92 -16.13 5.98
C THR A 170 20.05 -16.09 4.73
N ARG A 171 18.73 -16.17 4.91
CA ARG A 171 17.76 -16.02 3.81
C ARG A 171 16.84 -14.85 4.14
N GLY A 172 16.80 -13.86 3.26
CA GLY A 172 16.05 -12.60 3.46
C GLY A 172 16.85 -11.55 4.23
N VAL A 173 16.15 -10.51 4.72
CA VAL A 173 16.75 -9.40 5.49
C VAL A 173 16.17 -9.43 6.90
N PRO A 174 16.90 -9.93 7.92
CA PRO A 174 16.38 -10.10 9.27
C PRO A 174 16.20 -8.76 10.04
N THR A 175 16.78 -7.69 9.53
CA THR A 175 16.77 -6.34 10.12
C THR A 175 15.59 -5.47 9.66
N VAL A 176 14.71 -6.02 8.81
CA VAL A 176 13.51 -5.35 8.30
C VAL A 176 12.29 -6.22 8.58
N GLY A 177 11.26 -5.61 9.15
CA GLY A 177 9.99 -6.27 9.42
C GLY A 177 8.79 -5.40 9.08
N ARG A 178 7.62 -6.00 9.14
CA ARG A 178 6.34 -5.35 8.89
C ARG A 178 5.38 -5.63 10.04
N ILE A 179 4.56 -4.66 10.38
CA ILE A 179 3.44 -4.82 11.31
C ILE A 179 2.17 -4.50 10.51
N SER A 180 1.36 -5.52 10.26
CA SER A 180 0.10 -5.34 9.53
C SER A 180 -0.91 -4.66 10.46
N ASN A 181 -1.59 -3.62 9.97
CA ASN A 181 -2.52 -2.81 10.76
C ASN A 181 -1.91 -2.28 12.07
N GLY A 182 -0.60 -2.04 12.06
CA GLY A 182 0.23 -1.72 13.23
C GLY A 182 0.14 -0.25 13.67
N ALA A 183 -0.32 0.66 12.82
CA ALA A 183 -0.55 2.04 13.20
C ALA A 183 -2.03 2.43 13.14
N ILE A 184 -2.41 3.34 14.04
CA ILE A 184 -3.75 3.94 14.11
C ILE A 184 -3.62 5.41 13.73
N VAL A 185 -4.48 5.88 12.83
CA VAL A 185 -4.55 7.29 12.42
C VAL A 185 -5.17 8.10 13.56
N GLU A 186 -4.43 9.10 14.05
CA GLU A 186 -4.86 10.03 15.10
C GLU A 186 -5.36 11.35 14.52
N ARG A 187 -4.85 11.74 13.34
CA ARG A 187 -5.20 13.00 12.68
C ARG A 187 -5.52 12.77 11.22
N GLU A 188 -6.64 13.34 10.79
CA GLU A 188 -7.04 13.34 9.38
C GLU A 188 -6.30 14.44 8.61
N ILE A 189 -5.94 14.15 7.37
CA ILE A 189 -5.51 15.19 6.44
C ILE A 189 -6.77 15.82 5.87
N ILE A 190 -7.09 17.04 6.34
CA ILE A 190 -8.28 17.77 5.90
C ILE A 190 -8.08 18.19 4.44
N PHE A 191 -8.59 17.39 3.51
CA PHE A 191 -8.73 17.75 2.11
C PHE A 191 -10.22 17.95 1.78
N SER A 192 -10.64 19.23 1.72
CA SER A 192 -12.03 19.57 1.40
C SER A 192 -12.22 19.68 -0.11
N LEU A 193 -12.72 18.61 -0.73
CA LEU A 193 -13.15 18.66 -2.14
C LEU A 193 -14.21 19.75 -2.36
N THR A 194 -15.08 19.96 -1.38
CA THR A 194 -16.21 20.90 -1.46
C THR A 194 -15.75 22.36 -1.62
N ASN A 195 -14.55 22.70 -1.13
CA ASN A 195 -14.01 24.05 -1.24
C ASN A 195 -13.27 24.30 -2.57
N LEU A 196 -13.06 23.26 -3.38
CA LEU A 196 -12.40 23.40 -4.67
C LEU A 196 -13.36 23.98 -5.71
N ARG A 197 -12.99 25.13 -6.28
CA ARG A 197 -13.71 25.73 -7.42
C ARG A 197 -13.39 25.04 -8.75
N THR A 198 -12.24 24.37 -8.82
CA THR A 198 -11.73 23.72 -10.03
C THR A 198 -11.09 22.39 -9.64
N LEU A 199 -11.40 21.34 -10.41
CA LEU A 199 -10.83 20.00 -10.25
C LEU A 199 -9.87 19.74 -11.41
N ARG A 200 -8.64 19.32 -11.09
CA ARG A 200 -7.64 18.93 -12.09
C ARG A 200 -7.55 17.40 -12.12
N LEU A 201 -7.74 16.84 -13.30
CA LEU A 201 -7.65 15.41 -13.58
C LEU A 201 -6.34 15.15 -14.32
N ALA A 202 -5.43 14.43 -13.68
CA ALA A 202 -4.19 13.98 -14.30
C ALA A 202 -4.42 12.61 -14.94
N LEU A 203 -4.10 12.45 -16.23
CA LEU A 203 -4.19 11.13 -16.86
C LEU A 203 -3.05 10.24 -16.36
N ARG A 204 -3.38 9.00 -15.98
CA ARG A 204 -2.38 7.98 -15.60
C ARG A 204 -1.42 7.66 -16.75
N ASN A 205 -1.96 7.66 -17.98
CA ASN A 205 -1.20 7.54 -19.21
C ASN A 205 -1.40 8.83 -20.01
N PRO A 206 -0.41 9.73 -20.07
CA PRO A 206 -0.54 11.02 -20.74
C PRO A 206 -0.88 10.86 -22.23
N ASP A 207 -2.06 11.32 -22.64
CA ASP A 207 -2.50 11.34 -24.03
C ASP A 207 -3.52 12.45 -24.27
N LEU A 208 -3.20 13.35 -25.19
CA LEU A 208 -4.04 14.50 -25.54
C LEU A 208 -5.38 14.07 -26.14
N THR A 209 -5.41 12.96 -26.90
CA THR A 209 -6.66 12.49 -27.50
C THR A 209 -7.63 11.98 -26.45
N THR A 210 -7.13 11.24 -25.47
CA THR A 210 -7.88 10.76 -24.30
C THR A 210 -8.33 11.93 -23.43
N ALA A 211 -7.47 12.91 -23.16
CA ALA A 211 -7.84 14.13 -22.43
C ALA A 211 -9.02 14.87 -23.08
N ARG A 212 -8.98 15.06 -24.41
CA ARG A 212 -10.07 15.68 -25.17
C ARG A 212 -11.37 14.87 -25.11
N ARG A 213 -11.27 13.54 -25.22
CA ARG A 213 -12.43 12.63 -25.12
C ARG A 213 -13.08 12.72 -23.73
N ILE A 214 -12.27 12.76 -22.67
CA ILE A 214 -12.74 12.94 -21.29
C ILE A 214 -13.44 14.29 -21.14
N ALA A 215 -12.83 15.39 -21.58
CA ALA A 215 -13.45 16.72 -21.50
C ALA A 215 -14.80 16.76 -22.24
N THR A 216 -14.86 16.16 -23.43
CA THR A 216 -16.09 16.08 -24.22
C THR A 216 -17.17 15.25 -23.52
N ALA A 217 -16.79 14.12 -22.92
CA ALA A 217 -17.71 13.26 -22.18
C ALA A 217 -18.29 13.97 -20.94
N ILE A 218 -17.47 14.73 -20.20
CA ILE A 218 -17.90 15.53 -19.04
C ILE A 218 -18.86 16.64 -19.47
N ASN A 219 -18.52 17.39 -20.52
CA ASN A 219 -19.38 18.47 -21.02
C ASN A 219 -20.72 17.93 -21.54
N LYS A 220 -20.70 16.77 -22.22
CA LYS A 220 -21.93 16.10 -22.67
C LYS A 220 -22.79 15.61 -21.50
N PHE A 221 -22.18 15.07 -20.44
CA PHE A 221 -22.92 14.59 -19.27
C PHE A 221 -23.55 15.73 -18.47
N THR A 222 -22.85 16.85 -18.32
CA THR A 222 -23.33 18.02 -17.57
C THR A 222 -24.22 18.95 -18.39
N GLY A 223 -24.15 18.89 -19.73
CA GLY A 223 -24.82 19.84 -20.62
C GLY A 223 -24.18 21.24 -20.64
N LEU A 224 -23.01 21.41 -20.01
CA LEU A 224 -22.30 22.68 -19.84
C LEU A 224 -20.85 22.55 -20.34
N ASN A 225 -20.23 23.65 -20.74
CA ASN A 225 -18.81 23.69 -21.11
C ASN A 225 -17.93 23.94 -19.88
N VAL A 226 -17.82 22.94 -19.01
CA VAL A 226 -17.12 23.05 -17.72
C VAL A 226 -15.74 22.38 -17.70
N ALA A 227 -15.46 21.47 -18.63
CA ALA A 227 -14.20 20.76 -18.76
C ALA A 227 -13.43 21.22 -20.00
N TYR A 228 -12.16 21.53 -19.81
CA TYR A 228 -11.20 21.90 -20.85
C TYR A 228 -9.88 21.18 -20.63
N VAL A 229 -9.16 20.91 -21.72
CA VAL A 229 -7.84 20.29 -21.68
C VAL A 229 -6.80 21.37 -21.39
N ARG A 230 -5.84 21.06 -20.52
CA ARG A 230 -4.73 21.92 -20.14
C ARG A 230 -3.41 21.20 -20.42
N ASP A 231 -2.38 21.98 -20.71
CA ASP A 231 -0.99 21.54 -20.85
C ASP A 231 -0.33 21.16 -19.52
#